data_AF-A0A7W1KM27-F1
#
_entry.id   AF-A0A7W1KM27-F1
#
_cell.length_a   1.000
_cell.length_b   1.000
_cell.length_c   1.000
_cell.angle_alpha   90.00
_cell.angle_beta   90.00
_cell.angle_gamma   90.00
#
_symmetry.space_group_name_H-M   'P 1'
#
loop_
_entity.id
_entity.type
_entity.pdbx_description
1 polymer ?
#
loop_
_entity_poly.entity_id
_entity_poly.type
_entity_poly.pdbx_seq_one_letter_code
_entity_poly.pdbx_strand_id
1 'polypeptide(L)' 'MKCEAVLVLLWEYLDEELGSEEAEVVRLHVSQCPRCQPACCCDRAFLELLARQRARCSAPAPLVASIRASLRTY' A
#
# COMPACT_ATOMS: atom_id res chain seq x y z
N MET A 1 -17.66 -11.23 -1.20
CA MET A 1 -16.72 -11.37 -0.07
C MET A 1 -17.34 -10.76 1.20
N LYS A 2 -17.03 -11.29 2.39
CA LYS A 2 -17.48 -10.73 3.69
C LYS A 2 -16.56 -9.58 4.14
N CYS A 3 -17.06 -8.66 4.95
CA CYS A 3 -16.29 -7.51 5.42
C CYS A 3 -15.00 -7.91 6.15
N GLU A 4 -15.03 -8.98 6.93
CA GLU A 4 -13.87 -9.45 7.70
C GLU A 4 -12.72 -9.86 6.76
N ALA A 5 -13.03 -10.55 5.65
CA ALA A 5 -12.04 -10.92 4.66
C ALA A 5 -11.50 -9.69 3.90
N VAL A 6 -12.37 -8.73 3.57
CA VAL A 6 -11.94 -7.48 2.91
C VAL A 6 -11.00 -6.66 3.78
N LEU A 7 -11.30 -6.56 5.08
CA LEU A 7 -10.45 -5.82 6.03
C LEU A 7 -9.09 -6.48 6.22
N VAL A 8 -9.02 -7.82 6.13
CA VAL A 8 -7.74 -8.55 6.17
C VAL A 8 -6.90 -8.28 4.93
N LEU A 9 -7.51 -8.22 3.74
CA LEU A 9 -6.82 -8.02 2.46
C LEU A 9 -6.58 -6.54 2.10
N LEU A 10 -6.94 -5.62 3.00
CA LEU A 10 -7.03 -4.21 2.67
C LEU A 10 -5.65 -3.60 2.39
N TRP A 11 -4.60 -4.05 3.09
CA TRP A 11 -3.24 -3.56 2.90
C TRP A 11 -2.64 -4.09 1.60
N GLU A 12 -2.75 -5.39 1.34
CA GLU A 12 -2.31 -6.00 0.09
C GLU A 12 -3.03 -5.38 -1.12
N TYR A 13 -4.31 -5.01 -0.95
CA TYR A 13 -5.06 -4.27 -1.96
C TYR A 13 -4.49 -2.86 -2.19
N LEU A 14 -4.17 -2.14 -1.12
CA LEU A 14 -3.64 -0.76 -1.18
C LEU A 14 -2.21 -0.71 -1.72
N ASP A 15 -1.41 -1.74 -1.44
CA ASP A 15 -0.01 -1.87 -1.87
C ASP A 15 0.11 -2.53 -3.26
N GLU A 16 -1.02 -2.79 -3.93
CA GLU A 16 -1.09 -3.41 -5.27
C GLU A 16 -0.49 -4.83 -5.35
N GLU A 17 -0.51 -5.57 -4.24
CA GLU A 17 0.07 -6.92 -4.12
C GLU A 17 -0.96 -8.04 -4.39
N LEU A 18 -2.25 -7.70 -4.50
CA LEU A 18 -3.28 -8.68 -4.85
C LEU A 18 -3.27 -9.02 -6.35
N GLY A 19 -3.64 -10.26 -6.66
CA GLY A 19 -3.98 -10.65 -8.03
C GLY A 19 -5.16 -9.83 -8.58
N SER A 20 -5.20 -9.63 -9.90
CA SER A 20 -6.18 -8.77 -10.56
C SER A 20 -7.64 -9.10 -10.25
N GLU A 21 -7.98 -10.39 -10.19
CA GLU A 21 -9.33 -10.86 -9.83
C GLU A 21 -9.69 -10.54 -8.38
N GLU A 22 -8.75 -10.72 -7.45
CA GLU A 22 -8.99 -10.48 -6.02
C GLU A 22 -9.04 -8.98 -5.70
N ALA A 23 -8.17 -8.19 -6.34
CA ALA A 23 -8.19 -6.74 -6.29
C ALA A 23 -9.52 -6.17 -6.81
N GLU A 24 -10.11 -6.76 -7.86
CA GLU A 24 -11.44 -6.39 -8.35
C GLU A 24 -12.52 -6.60 -7.29
N VAL A 25 -12.52 -7.77 -6.65
CA VAL A 25 -13.51 -8.14 -5.63
C VAL A 25 -13.42 -7.20 -4.43
N VAL A 26 -12.20 -6.89 -3.97
CA VAL A 26 -11.98 -5.94 -2.87
C VAL A 26 -12.44 -4.53 -3.28
N ARG A 27 -12.06 -4.06 -4.47
CA ARG A 27 -12.45 -2.74 -4.98
C ARG A 27 -13.97 -2.59 -5.05
N LEU A 28 -14.65 -3.58 -5.62
CA LEU A 28 -16.11 -3.57 -5.73
C LEU A 28 -16.77 -3.51 -4.34
N HIS A 29 -16.31 -4.34 -3.40
CA HIS A 29 -16.86 -4.36 -2.05
C HIS A 29 -16.66 -3.03 -1.32
N VAL A 30 -15.44 -2.49 -1.33
CA VAL A 30 -15.12 -1.21 -0.67
C VAL A 30 -15.95 -0.07 -1.27
N SER A 31 -16.21 -0.08 -2.57
CA SER A 31 -17.01 0.98 -3.22
C SER A 31 -18.48 1.01 -2.80
N GLN A 32 -19.01 -0.11 -2.28
CA GLN A 32 -20.44 -0.27 -1.98
C GLN A 32 -20.72 -0.49 -0.48
N CYS A 33 -19.71 -0.84 0.31
CA CYS A 33 -19.87 -1.23 1.70
C CYS A 33 -19.59 -0.06 2.66
N PRO A 34 -20.62 0.46 3.37
CA PRO A 34 -20.43 1.58 4.30
C PRO A 34 -19.56 1.23 5.52
N ARG A 35 -19.32 -0.07 5.79
CA ARG A 35 -18.43 -0.53 6.86
C ARG A 35 -16.96 -0.54 6.42
N CYS A 36 -16.67 -0.92 5.18
CA CYS A 36 -15.29 -1.07 4.68
C CYS A 36 -14.75 0.18 4.00
N GLN A 37 -15.62 1.01 3.43
CA GLN A 37 -15.22 2.26 2.77
C GLN A 37 -14.43 3.21 3.70
N PRO A 38 -14.85 3.46 4.95
CA PRO A 38 -14.13 4.37 5.83
C PRO A 38 -12.73 3.84 6.20
N ALA A 39 -12.60 2.53 6.43
CA ALA A 39 -11.31 1.90 6.72
C ALA A 39 -10.34 2.07 5.54
N CYS A 40 -10.78 1.75 4.32
CA CYS A 40 -9.97 1.94 3.11
C CYS A 40 -9.56 3.40 2.90
N CYS A 41 -10.46 4.35 3.15
CA CYS A 41 -10.13 5.78 3.04
C CYS A 41 -9.10 6.22 4.08
N CYS A 42 -9.22 5.77 5.34
CA CYS A 42 -8.25 6.07 6.39
C CYS A 42 -6.86 5.51 6.06
N ASP A 43 -6.78 4.23 5.69
CA ASP A 43 -5.50 3.57 5.39
C ASP A 43 -4.83 4.19 4.16
N ARG A 44 -5.62 4.52 3.13
CA ARG A 44 -5.13 5.27 1.96
C ARG A 44 -4.60 6.65 2.33
N ALA A 45 -5.33 7.40 3.16
CA ALA A 45 -4.89 8.72 3.62
C ALA A 45 -3.59 8.63 4.43
N PHE A 46 -3.42 7.56 5.21
CA PHE A 46 -2.17 7.28 5.92
C PHE A 46 -1.01 7.00 4.96
N LEU A 47 -1.20 6.16 3.93
CA LEU A 47 -0.19 5.92 2.90
C LEU A 47 0.19 7.20 2.15
N GLU A 48 -0.79 8.05 1.81
CA GLU A 48 -0.52 9.36 1.21
C GLU A 48 0.29 10.27 2.12
N LEU A 49 0.04 10.27 3.43
CA LEU A 49 0.85 11.01 4.40
C LEU A 49 2.30 10.53 4.40
N LEU A 50 2.52 9.22 4.43
CA LEU A 50 3.87 8.64 4.36
C LEU A 50 4.58 8.98 3.05
N ALA A 51 3.86 8.95 1.92
CA ALA A 51 4.41 9.33 0.63
C ALA A 51 4.87 10.80 0.61
N ARG A 52 4.08 11.71 1.19
CA ARG A 52 4.46 13.13 1.33
C ARG A 52 5.68 13.30 2.22
N GLN A 53 5.78 12.54 3.31
CA GLN A 53 6.94 12.60 4.20
C GLN A 53 8.20 12.03 3.54
N ARG A 54 8.07 10.92 2.81
CA ARG A 54 9.18 10.32 2.03
C ARG A 54 9.77 11.31 1.05
N ALA A 55 8.95 12.12 0.37
CA ALA A 55 9.43 13.15 -0.56
C ALA A 55 10.30 14.23 0.11
N ARG A 56 10.18 14.39 1.44
CA ARG A 56 10.95 15.37 2.23
C ARG A 56 12.18 14.75 2.89
N CYS A 57 12.31 13.44 2.88
CA CYS A 57 13.42 12.71 3.49
C CYS A 57 14.36 12.18 2.40
N SER A 58 15.60 12.65 2.37
CA SER A 58 16.65 12.03 1.57
C SER A 58 17.49 11.08 2.43
N ALA A 59 17.70 9.86 1.96
CA ALA A 59 18.68 8.97 2.57
C ALA A 59 20.09 9.56 2.45
N PRO A 60 20.99 9.37 3.44
CA PRO A 60 22.37 9.82 3.34
C PRO A 60 23.07 9.27 2.09
N ALA A 61 23.75 10.13 1.32
CA ALA A 61 24.42 9.73 0.07
C ALA A 61 25.37 8.52 0.22
N PRO A 62 26.16 8.39 1.31
CA PRO A 62 27.02 7.21 1.51
C PRO A 62 26.24 5.90 1.61
N LEU A 63 25.07 5.92 2.26
CA LEU A 63 24.20 4.75 2.39
C LEU A 63 23.62 4.36 1.02
N VAL A 64 23.17 5.34 0.23
CA VAL A 64 22.66 5.10 -1.14
C VAL A 64 23.75 4.49 -2.02
N ALA A 65 24.98 4.99 -1.94
CA ALA A 65 26.11 4.45 -2.69
C ALA A 65 26.42 3.00 -2.29
N SER A 66 26.42 2.71 -0.98
CA SER A 66 26.67 1.36 -0.46
C SER A 66 25.62 0.36 -0.95
N ILE A 67 24.32 0.67 -0.85
CA ILE A 67 23.25 -0.22 -1.31
C ILE A 67 23.35 -0.47 -2.83
N ARG A 68 23.61 0.57 -3.62
CA ARG A 68 23.77 0.44 -5.09
C ARG A 68 24.96 -0.44 -5.47
N ALA A 69 26.06 -0.39 -4.73
CA ALA A 69 27.20 -1.26 -4.97
C ALA A 69 26.85 -2.73 -4.69
N SER A 70 26.17 -3.02 -3.58
CA SER A 70 25.72 -4.38 -3.23
C SER A 70 24.79 -4.98 -4.29
N LEU A 71 23.86 -4.19 -4.82
CA LEU A 71 22.91 -4.65 -5.87
C LEU A 71 23.55 -4.93 -7.23
N ARG A 72 24.71 -4.34 -7.54
CA ARG A 72 25.45 -4.59 -8.79
C ARG A 72 26.28 -5.87 -8.78
N THR A 73 26.42 -6.48 -7.62
CA THR A 73 27.24 -7.67 -7.41
C THR A 73 26.41 -8.96 -7.56
N TYR A 74 25.12 -8.83 -7.89
CA TYR A 74 24.15 -9.88 -8.17
C TYR A 74 23.70 -9.79 -9.63
#